data_AF-A0A356WFT9-F1
#
_entry.id   AF-A0A356WFT9-F1
#
_cell.length_a   1.000
_cell.length_b   1.000
_cell.length_c   1.000
_cell.angle_alpha   90.00
_cell.angle_beta   90.00
_cell.angle_gamma   90.00
#
_symmetry.space_group_name_H-M   'P 1'
#
loop_
_entity.id
_entity.type
_entity.pdbx_description
1 polymer ?
#
loop_
_entity_poly.entity_id
_entity_poly.type
_entity_poly.pdbx_seq_one_letter_code
_entity_poly.pdbx_strand_id
1 'polypeptide(L)'
;MNLDFNKVLPEAPEIFGGPQLIRVALFLILFVMVARSCVHLFASDGGAQRIAGVDTSVVGGNNIIAMFHQWGAIQLLLAAVLAVLFFRYPGFTPLILLVVALDPVLRFFASRKMKLTSTRTPPGAALNGIAFVVLMLLFFVSIKG
;
A
#
# COMPACT_ATOMS: atom_id res chain seq x y z
N MET A 1 8.47 11.76 23.25
CA MET A 1 9.35 11.07 22.28
C MET A 1 9.97 12.14 21.40
N ASN A 2 11.30 12.22 21.29
CA ASN A 2 11.91 13.19 20.38
C ASN A 2 11.75 12.67 18.94
N LEU A 3 11.10 13.44 18.08
CA LEU A 3 10.79 13.06 16.69
C LEU A 3 11.55 13.99 15.76
N ASP A 4 12.24 13.41 14.78
CA ASP A 4 13.02 14.14 13.78
C ASP A 4 12.41 13.95 12.39
N PHE A 5 11.59 14.91 11.98
CA PHE A 5 10.90 14.87 10.69
C PHE A 5 11.84 15.09 9.49
N ASN A 6 13.08 15.57 9.70
CA ASN A 6 14.05 15.67 8.62
C ASN A 6 14.45 14.28 8.09
N LYS A 7 14.24 13.22 8.87
CA LYS A 7 14.43 11.82 8.45
C LYS A 7 13.43 11.37 7.37
N VAL A 8 12.35 12.11 7.11
CA VAL A 8 11.41 11.79 6.01
C VAL A 8 12.04 12.11 4.65
N LEU A 9 12.75 13.24 4.55
CA LEU A 9 13.49 13.63 3.34
C LEU A 9 14.95 13.93 3.74
N PRO A 10 15.74 12.90 4.04
CA PRO A 10 17.08 13.07 4.58
C PRO A 10 18.05 13.58 3.52
N GLU A 11 19.02 14.41 3.94
CA GLU A 11 20.12 14.86 3.08
C GLU A 11 21.04 13.72 2.63
N ALA A 12 21.21 12.70 3.48
CA ALA A 12 22.03 11.52 3.21
C ALA A 12 21.17 10.24 3.12
N PRO A 13 20.52 9.96 1.98
CA PRO A 13 19.57 8.85 1.83
C PRO A 13 20.23 7.47 1.72
N GLU A 14 21.56 7.40 1.66
CA GLU A 14 22.34 6.16 1.51
C GLU A 14 22.31 5.29 2.79
N ILE A 15 22.00 5.88 3.95
CA ILE A 15 22.04 5.18 5.25
C ILE A 15 20.71 5.33 5.97
N PHE A 16 20.19 4.23 6.51
CA PHE A 16 19.09 4.24 7.47
C PHE A 16 19.64 4.02 8.88
N GLY A 17 19.58 5.06 9.72
CA GLY A 17 20.06 5.01 11.11
C GLY A 17 19.06 4.42 12.13
N GLY A 18 17.89 3.93 11.68
CA GLY A 18 16.88 3.36 12.55
C GLY A 18 17.01 1.84 12.76
N PRO A 19 16.12 1.22 13.56
CA PRO A 19 16.20 -0.20 13.87
C PRO A 19 16.01 -1.08 12.63
N GLN A 20 16.83 -2.14 12.48
CA GLN A 20 16.73 -3.10 11.37
C GLN A 20 15.34 -3.76 11.27
N LEU A 21 14.65 -3.95 12.39
CA LEU A 21 13.28 -4.49 12.41
C LEU A 21 12.33 -3.67 11.52
N ILE A 22 12.48 -2.35 11.46
CA ILE A 22 11.66 -1.48 10.61
C ILE A 22 11.89 -1.81 9.13
N ARG A 23 13.13 -2.07 8.73
CA ARG A 23 13.49 -2.46 7.36
C ARG A 23 12.90 -3.82 7.00
N VAL A 24 12.96 -4.79 7.91
CA VAL A 24 12.39 -6.13 7.71
C VAL A 24 10.87 -6.07 7.60
N ALA A 25 10.20 -5.33 8.51
CA ALA A 25 8.76 -5.15 8.45
C ALA A 25 8.33 -4.46 7.14
N LEU A 26 9.04 -3.40 6.74
CA LEU A 26 8.76 -2.70 5.49
C LEU A 26 8.98 -3.60 4.26
N PHE A 27 10.02 -4.44 4.26
CA PHE A 27 10.23 -5.41 3.20
C PHE A 27 9.04 -6.37 3.04
N LEU A 28 8.51 -6.91 4.14
CA LEU A 28 7.33 -7.79 4.11
C LEU A 28 6.09 -7.05 3.59
N ILE A 29 5.91 -5.79 3.96
CA ILE A 29 4.80 -4.95 3.49
C ILE A 29 4.91 -4.71 1.98
N LEU A 30 6.10 -4.34 1.48
CA LEU A 30 6.35 -4.13 0.05
C LEU A 30 6.19 -5.44 -0.74
N PHE A 31 6.61 -6.58 -0.18
CA PHE A 31 6.39 -7.88 -0.79
C PHE A 31 4.90 -8.19 -0.97
N VAL A 32 4.09 -7.99 0.07
CA VAL A 32 2.62 -8.14 -0.02
C VAL A 32 2.03 -7.18 -1.05
N MET A 33 2.54 -5.94 -1.12
CA MET A 33 2.11 -4.93 -2.11
C MET A 33 2.42 -5.36 -3.55
N VAL A 34 3.58 -5.95 -3.81
CA VAL A 34 3.92 -6.54 -5.12
C VAL A 34 3.01 -7.73 -5.43
N ALA A 35 2.87 -8.67 -4.50
CA ALA A 35 2.05 -9.86 -4.71
C ALA A 35 0.59 -9.51 -5.08
N ARG A 36 -0.05 -8.60 -4.32
CA ARG A 36 -1.42 -8.18 -4.60
C ARG A 36 -1.57 -7.38 -5.90
N SER A 37 -0.57 -6.59 -6.27
CA SER A 37 -0.63 -5.81 -7.53
C SER A 37 -0.51 -6.74 -8.74
N CYS A 38 0.32 -7.78 -8.66
CA CYS A 38 0.35 -8.86 -9.65
C CYS A 38 -1.01 -9.58 -9.74
N VAL A 39 -1.67 -9.89 -8.63
CA VAL A 39 -3.02 -10.49 -8.65
C VAL A 39 -4.01 -9.56 -9.36
N HIS A 40 -4.04 -8.27 -9.01
CA HIS A 40 -4.91 -7.30 -9.67
C HIS A 40 -4.63 -7.16 -11.16
N LEU A 41 -3.37 -7.25 -11.58
CA LEU A 41 -2.97 -7.07 -12.97
C LEU A 41 -3.19 -8.32 -13.83
N PHE A 42 -2.94 -9.52 -13.29
CA PHE A 42 -2.86 -10.75 -14.09
C PHE A 42 -3.99 -11.77 -13.85
N ALA A 43 -4.75 -11.66 -12.75
CA ALA A 43 -5.91 -12.54 -12.56
C ALA A 43 -7.02 -12.17 -13.56
N SER A 44 -7.73 -13.15 -14.11
CA SER A 44 -8.73 -12.92 -15.17
C SER A 44 -9.91 -12.00 -14.83
N ASP A 45 -10.16 -11.72 -13.55
CA ASP A 45 -11.16 -10.75 -13.07
C ASP A 45 -10.52 -9.58 -12.32
N GLY A 46 -9.19 -9.45 -12.36
CA GLY A 46 -8.41 -8.52 -11.54
C GLY A 46 -8.65 -8.65 -10.04
N GLY A 47 -9.25 -9.77 -9.56
CA GLY A 47 -9.70 -9.93 -8.19
C GLY A 47 -11.03 -9.24 -7.84
N ALA A 48 -11.73 -8.64 -8.80
CA ALA A 48 -13.00 -7.94 -8.57
C ALA A 48 -14.06 -8.86 -7.97
N GLN A 49 -14.27 -10.03 -8.59
CA GLN A 49 -15.29 -10.98 -8.15
C GLN A 49 -14.71 -11.95 -7.13
N ARG A 50 -13.64 -12.66 -7.47
CA ARG A 50 -13.11 -13.79 -6.69
C ARG A 50 -12.50 -13.38 -5.36
N ILE A 51 -12.01 -12.14 -5.23
CA ILE A 51 -11.44 -11.61 -3.97
C ILE A 51 -12.41 -10.61 -3.37
N ALA A 52 -12.76 -9.56 -4.12
CA ALA A 52 -13.54 -8.46 -3.59
C ALA A 52 -15.06 -8.69 -3.55
N GLY A 53 -15.57 -9.74 -4.18
CA GLY A 53 -16.99 -10.08 -4.15
C GLY A 53 -17.87 -9.07 -4.89
N VAL A 54 -17.30 -8.28 -5.79
CA VAL A 54 -18.05 -7.36 -6.66
C VAL A 54 -18.78 -8.20 -7.72
N ASP A 55 -20.06 -7.91 -7.94
CA ASP A 55 -20.83 -8.58 -8.99
C ASP A 55 -20.39 -8.06 -10.37
N THR A 56 -19.81 -8.95 -11.16
CA THR A 56 -19.33 -8.70 -12.52
C THR A 56 -20.28 -9.22 -13.59
N SER A 57 -21.44 -9.78 -13.21
CA SER A 57 -22.47 -10.24 -14.16
C SER A 57 -23.39 -9.11 -14.65
N VAL A 58 -23.33 -7.95 -14.01
CA VAL A 58 -24.12 -6.76 -14.34
C VAL A 58 -23.68 -6.10 -15.66
N VAL A 59 -24.54 -5.24 -16.20
CA VAL A 59 -24.18 -4.34 -17.30
C VAL A 59 -22.98 -3.50 -16.87
N GLY A 60 -21.87 -3.62 -17.62
CA GLY A 60 -20.60 -2.97 -17.30
C GLY A 60 -19.61 -3.80 -16.47
N GLY A 61 -19.90 -5.08 -16.19
CA GLY A 61 -18.98 -5.98 -15.48
C GLY A 61 -17.58 -6.06 -16.07
N ASN A 62 -17.45 -6.07 -17.40
CA ASN A 62 -16.15 -6.01 -18.08
C ASN A 62 -15.39 -4.71 -17.79
N ASN A 63 -16.09 -3.58 -17.65
CA ASN A 63 -15.46 -2.30 -17.28
C ASN A 63 -14.98 -2.34 -15.82
N ILE A 64 -15.73 -2.98 -14.91
CA ILE A 64 -15.29 -3.19 -13.53
C ILE A 64 -13.98 -4.00 -13.50
N ILE A 65 -13.92 -5.12 -14.24
CA ILE A 65 -12.71 -5.94 -14.35
C ILE A 65 -11.55 -5.10 -14.93
N ALA A 66 -11.79 -4.37 -16.01
CA ALA A 66 -10.78 -3.50 -16.62
C ALA A 66 -10.24 -2.46 -15.63
N MET A 67 -11.11 -1.84 -14.81
CA MET A 67 -10.67 -0.90 -13.76
C MET A 67 -9.79 -1.58 -12.69
N PHE A 68 -10.11 -2.81 -12.28
CA PHE A 68 -9.27 -3.56 -11.35
C PHE A 68 -7.89 -3.88 -11.94
N HIS A 69 -7.80 -4.19 -13.24
CA HIS A 69 -6.51 -4.33 -13.93
C HIS A 69 -5.72 -3.02 -13.96
N GLN A 70 -6.38 -1.88 -14.25
CA GLN A 70 -5.75 -0.56 -14.20
C GLN A 70 -5.24 -0.21 -12.80
N TRP A 71 -6.01 -0.55 -11.75
CA TRP A 71 -5.56 -0.43 -10.37
C TRP A 71 -4.36 -1.32 -10.05
N GLY A 72 -4.32 -2.54 -10.58
CA GLY A 72 -3.15 -3.43 -10.47
C GLY A 72 -1.90 -2.84 -11.13
N ALA A 73 -2.04 -2.28 -12.33
CA ALA A 73 -0.94 -1.68 -13.08
C ALA A 73 -0.30 -0.50 -12.31
N ILE A 74 -1.12 0.45 -11.84
CA ILE A 74 -0.59 1.60 -11.09
C ILE A 74 -0.03 1.19 -9.72
N GLN A 75 -0.62 0.19 -9.05
CA GLN A 75 -0.08 -0.35 -7.80
C GLN A 75 1.28 -1.00 -8.01
N LEU A 76 1.45 -1.77 -9.09
CA LEU A 76 2.72 -2.43 -9.41
C LEU A 76 3.80 -1.40 -9.76
N LEU A 77 3.44 -0.35 -10.51
CA LEU A 77 4.36 0.76 -10.80
C LEU A 77 4.82 1.47 -9.52
N LEU A 78 3.89 1.80 -8.63
CA LEU A 78 4.22 2.40 -7.33
C LEU A 78 5.11 1.46 -6.50
N ALA A 79 4.76 0.18 -6.42
CA ALA A 79 5.54 -0.82 -5.69
C ALA A 79 6.98 -0.93 -6.24
N ALA A 80 7.16 -0.86 -7.56
CA ALA A 80 8.49 -0.85 -8.19
C ALA A 80 9.31 0.38 -7.78
N VAL A 81 8.72 1.58 -7.83
CA VAL A 81 9.39 2.82 -7.39
C VAL A 81 9.77 2.74 -5.91
N LEU A 82 8.85 2.29 -5.05
CA LEU A 82 9.12 2.15 -3.62
C LEU A 82 10.17 1.06 -3.33
N ALA A 83 10.21 -0.02 -4.12
CA ALA A 83 11.25 -1.04 -4.03
C ALA A 83 12.63 -0.47 -4.39
N VAL A 84 12.73 0.35 -5.46
CA VAL A 84 13.98 1.05 -5.80
C VAL A 84 14.42 1.93 -4.64
N LEU A 85 13.54 2.76 -4.08
CA LEU A 85 13.87 3.57 -2.90
C LEU A 85 14.31 2.70 -1.72
N PHE A 86 13.60 1.60 -1.46
CA PHE A 86 13.92 0.69 -0.37
C PHE A 86 15.32 0.08 -0.51
N PHE A 87 15.68 -0.44 -1.69
CA PHE A 87 16.96 -1.13 -1.87
C PHE A 87 18.12 -0.17 -2.10
N ARG A 88 17.93 0.87 -2.92
CA ARG A 88 18.99 1.79 -3.33
C ARG A 88 19.21 2.94 -2.36
N TYR A 89 18.17 3.37 -1.63
CA TYR A 89 18.19 4.56 -0.79
C TYR A 89 17.55 4.30 0.59
N PRO A 90 18.19 3.49 1.46
CA PRO A 90 17.61 3.06 2.73
C PRO A 90 17.12 4.20 3.63
N GLY A 91 17.74 5.38 3.56
CA GLY A 91 17.34 6.56 4.32
C GLY A 91 15.91 7.02 4.05
N PHE A 92 15.32 6.71 2.87
CA PHE A 92 13.91 6.99 2.56
C PHE A 92 12.92 6.01 3.23
N THR A 93 13.37 5.10 4.10
CA THR A 93 12.48 4.19 4.84
C THR A 93 11.29 4.91 5.50
N PRO A 94 11.46 6.08 6.17
CA PRO A 94 10.32 6.82 6.73
C PRO A 94 9.36 7.37 5.67
N LEU A 95 9.88 7.86 4.53
CA LEU A 95 9.05 8.31 3.40
C LEU A 95 8.21 7.17 2.84
N ILE A 96 8.81 6.00 2.62
CA ILE A 96 8.09 4.84 2.09
C ILE A 96 6.96 4.44 3.06
N LEU A 97 7.25 4.38 4.37
CA LEU A 97 6.24 4.09 5.39
C LEU A 97 5.09 5.11 5.35
N LEU A 98 5.40 6.38 5.22
CA LEU A 98 4.40 7.44 5.12
C LEU A 98 3.54 7.30 3.86
N VAL A 99 4.17 7.09 2.69
CA VAL A 99 3.45 6.89 1.41
C VAL A 99 2.51 5.69 1.50
N VAL A 100 2.96 4.57 2.08
CA VAL A 100 2.12 3.38 2.23
C VAL A 100 1.03 3.61 3.28
N ALA A 101 1.29 4.37 4.36
CA ALA A 101 0.30 4.73 5.37
C ALA A 101 -0.83 5.62 4.83
N LEU A 102 -0.55 6.41 3.77
CA LEU A 102 -1.57 7.25 3.13
C LEU A 102 -2.57 6.44 2.30
N ASP A 103 -2.23 5.24 1.80
CA ASP A 103 -3.17 4.42 1.00
C ASP A 103 -4.46 4.09 1.78
N PRO A 104 -4.41 3.58 3.03
CA PRO A 104 -5.61 3.38 3.84
C PRO A 104 -6.46 4.63 4.06
N VAL A 105 -5.82 5.79 4.23
CA VAL A 105 -6.48 7.08 4.45
C VAL A 105 -7.22 7.52 3.19
N LEU A 106 -6.55 7.49 2.05
CA LEU A 106 -7.14 7.87 0.77
C LEU A 106 -8.28 6.92 0.37
N ARG A 107 -8.13 5.61 0.62
CA ARG A 107 -9.21 4.62 0.42
C ARG A 107 -10.41 4.90 1.31
N PHE A 108 -10.18 5.27 2.57
CA PHE A 108 -11.25 5.65 3.47
C PHE A 108 -12.04 6.84 2.88
N PHE A 109 -11.37 7.92 2.48
CA PHE A 109 -12.04 9.07 1.87
C PHE A 109 -12.76 8.72 0.56
N ALA A 110 -12.16 7.92 -0.31
CA ALA A 110 -12.81 7.44 -1.54
C ALA A 110 -14.10 6.67 -1.22
N SER A 111 -14.07 5.79 -0.21
CA SER A 111 -15.25 5.02 0.22
C SER A 111 -16.38 5.89 0.81
N ARG A 112 -16.06 7.09 1.32
CA ARG A 112 -17.06 8.06 1.79
C ARG A 112 -17.75 8.77 0.63
N LYS A 113 -17.10 8.87 -0.54
CA LYS A 113 -17.70 9.41 -1.76
C LYS A 113 -18.58 8.38 -2.45
N MET A 114 -18.06 7.16 -2.63
CA MET A 114 -18.83 6.05 -3.19
C MET A 114 -18.29 4.72 -2.67
N LYS A 115 -19.18 3.88 -2.14
CA LYS A 115 -18.82 2.55 -1.64
C LYS A 115 -18.81 1.54 -2.80
N LEU A 116 -17.79 0.68 -2.83
CA LEU A 116 -17.80 -0.51 -3.67
C LEU A 116 -18.80 -1.52 -3.09
N THR A 117 -19.87 -1.79 -3.83
CA THR A 117 -20.83 -2.85 -3.48
C THR A 117 -20.18 -4.21 -3.67
N SER A 118 -20.23 -5.05 -2.64
CA SER A 118 -19.63 -6.37 -2.61
C SER A 118 -20.47 -7.33 -1.77
N THR A 119 -20.44 -8.61 -2.11
CA THR A 119 -21.17 -9.68 -1.37
C THR A 119 -20.53 -10.05 -0.04
N ARG A 120 -19.30 -9.58 0.21
CA ARG A 120 -18.53 -9.78 1.45
C ARG A 120 -17.48 -8.69 1.61
N THR A 121 -16.98 -8.49 2.82
CA THR A 121 -15.91 -7.53 3.08
C THR A 121 -14.60 -7.98 2.40
N PRO A 122 -14.06 -7.21 1.43
CA PRO A 122 -12.77 -7.54 0.82
C PRO A 122 -11.64 -7.45 1.86
N PRO A 123 -10.56 -8.26 1.73
CA PRO A 123 -9.42 -8.20 2.65
C PRO A 123 -8.83 -6.80 2.81
N GLY A 124 -8.76 -6.04 1.71
CA GLY A 124 -8.27 -4.66 1.71
C GLY A 124 -9.14 -3.68 2.50
N ALA A 125 -10.44 -3.95 2.67
CA ALA A 125 -11.31 -3.16 3.54
C ALA A 125 -11.22 -3.63 5.00
N ALA A 126 -11.21 -4.95 5.23
CA ALA A 126 -11.13 -5.54 6.57
C ALA A 126 -9.84 -5.15 7.31
N LEU A 127 -8.71 -5.13 6.60
CA LEU A 127 -7.40 -4.86 7.19
C LEU A 127 -6.99 -3.38 7.12
N ASN A 128 -7.80 -2.51 6.52
CA ASN A 128 -7.41 -1.12 6.22
C ASN A 128 -6.98 -0.33 7.45
N GLY A 129 -7.79 -0.37 8.52
CA GLY A 129 -7.51 0.34 9.77
C GLY A 129 -6.31 -0.22 10.52
N ILE A 130 -6.18 -1.56 10.55
CA ILE A 130 -5.04 -2.23 11.20
C ILE A 130 -3.75 -1.88 10.47
N ALA A 131 -3.75 -1.94 9.13
CA ALA A 131 -2.61 -1.56 8.31
C ALA A 131 -2.16 -0.12 8.60
N PHE A 132 -3.11 0.83 8.65
CA PHE A 132 -2.81 2.22 8.99
C PHE A 132 -2.11 2.35 10.35
N VAL A 133 -2.65 1.73 11.40
CA VAL A 133 -2.07 1.80 12.74
C VAL A 133 -0.64 1.21 12.76
N VAL A 134 -0.45 0.03 12.17
CA VAL A 134 0.86 -0.62 12.09
C VAL A 134 1.86 0.25 11.33
N LEU A 135 1.48 0.78 10.17
CA LEU A 135 2.34 1.64 9.35
C LEU A 135 2.72 2.93 10.10
N MET A 136 1.78 3.56 10.79
CA MET A 136 2.05 4.77 11.58
C MET A 136 2.97 4.49 12.78
N LEU A 137 2.81 3.35 13.45
CA LEU A 137 3.73 2.95 14.52
C LEU A 137 5.16 2.75 13.98
N LEU A 138 5.30 2.02 12.87
CA LEU A 138 6.59 1.84 12.21
C LEU A 138 7.19 3.18 11.76
N PHE A 139 6.36 4.08 11.22
CA PHE A 139 6.77 5.42 10.82
C PHE A 139 7.34 6.21 12.00
N PHE A 140 6.60 6.33 13.11
CA PHE A 140 7.07 7.07 14.28
C PHE A 140 8.35 6.49 14.90
N VAL A 141 8.51 5.17 14.90
CA VAL A 141 9.77 4.53 15.31
C VAL A 141 10.90 4.86 14.35
N SER A 142 10.62 4.92 13.03
CA SER A 142 11.62 5.21 12.01
C SER A 142 12.17 6.65 12.05
N ILE A 143 11.39 7.61 12.58
CA ILE A 143 11.79 9.02 12.71
C ILE A 143 12.16 9.42 14.14
N LYS A 144 12.31 8.45 15.06
CA LYS A 144 12.72 8.76 16.44
C LYS A 144 14.13 9.35 16.43
N GLY A 145 14.29 10.52 17.07
CA GLY A 145 15.54 11.26 17.27
C GLY A 145 16.46 10.57 18.25
#